data_AF-A0A258GYV2-F1
#
_entry.id   AF-A0A258GYV2-F1
#
_cell.length_a   1.000
_cell.length_b   1.000
_cell.length_c   1.000
_cell.angle_alpha   90.00
_cell.angle_beta   90.00
_cell.angle_gamma   90.00
#
_symmetry.space_group_name_H-M   'P 1'
#
loop_
_entity.id
_entity.type
_entity.pdbx_description
1 polymer ?
#
loop_
_entity_poly.entity_id
_entity_poly.type
_entity_poly.pdbx_seq_one_letter_code
_entity_poly.pdbx_strand_id
1 'polypeptide(L)'
;EATALKVIKRLTFSRTMRREFDGQEQCLAQLPTAPLNMPVRVLLRTIDNSGGGGAKLREIDHQLAQRWLTLTGASRLERVDGSGHYIQKDRPDALSEVIRQVSSHSR
;
A
#
# COMPACT_ATOMS: atom_id res chain seq x y z
N GLU A 1 -10.79 -10.37 -11.55
CA GLU A 1 -9.71 -9.41 -11.25
C GLU A 1 -8.30 -10.03 -11.26
N ALA A 2 -8.09 -11.22 -10.67
CA ALA A 2 -6.79 -11.90 -10.66
C ALA A 2 -6.20 -12.24 -12.06
N THR A 3 -7.02 -12.45 -13.08
CA THR A 3 -6.56 -12.91 -14.41
C THR A 3 -5.77 -11.83 -15.17
N ALA A 4 -6.16 -10.56 -15.07
CA ALA A 4 -5.45 -9.46 -15.74
C ALA A 4 -4.05 -9.23 -15.12
N LEU A 5 -3.95 -9.33 -13.80
CA LEU A 5 -2.68 -9.22 -13.08
C LEU A 5 -1.75 -10.41 -13.37
N LYS A 6 -2.31 -11.62 -13.51
CA LYS A 6 -1.57 -12.82 -13.94
C LYS A 6 -1.00 -12.70 -15.37
N VAL A 7 -1.71 -12.02 -16.27
CA VAL A 7 -1.23 -11.75 -17.65
C VAL A 7 -0.11 -10.70 -17.63
N ILE A 8 -0.28 -9.59 -16.91
CA ILE A 8 0.76 -8.55 -16.77
C ILE A 8 2.02 -9.12 -16.11
N LYS A 9 1.85 -9.98 -15.10
CA LYS A 9 2.92 -10.73 -14.44
C LYS A 9 3.75 -11.56 -15.42
N ARG A 10 3.13 -12.24 -16.40
CA ARG A 10 3.86 -13.04 -17.40
C ARG A 10 4.75 -12.19 -18.30
N LEU A 11 4.37 -10.94 -18.57
CA LEU A 11 5.03 -10.06 -19.53
C LEU A 11 6.09 -9.15 -18.92
N THR A 12 5.98 -8.82 -17.62
CA THR A 12 6.82 -7.78 -16.99
C THR A 12 7.71 -8.29 -15.87
N PHE A 13 7.41 -9.45 -15.28
CA PHE A 13 8.14 -9.91 -14.09
C PHE A 13 9.31 -10.84 -14.43
N SER A 14 10.45 -10.59 -13.79
CA SER A 14 11.56 -11.55 -13.74
C SER A 14 11.10 -12.89 -13.13
N ARG A 15 11.90 -13.93 -13.29
CA ARG A 15 11.61 -15.24 -12.69
C ARG A 15 11.46 -15.14 -11.16
N THR A 16 12.31 -14.35 -10.51
CA THR A 16 12.26 -14.10 -9.06
C THR A 16 10.97 -13.38 -8.66
N MET A 17 10.64 -12.27 -9.34
CA MET A 17 9.39 -11.52 -9.08
C MET A 17 8.14 -12.40 -9.25
N ARG A 18 8.14 -13.32 -10.24
CA ARG A 18 7.02 -14.25 -10.43
C ARG A 18 6.88 -15.20 -9.25
N ARG A 19 7.98 -15.79 -8.79
CA ARG A 19 8.00 -16.71 -7.65
C ARG A 19 7.56 -16.00 -6.36
N GLU A 20 8.03 -14.78 -6.12
CA GLU A 20 7.62 -13.98 -4.96
C GLU A 20 6.13 -13.68 -5.00
N PHE A 21 5.61 -13.27 -6.15
CA PHE A 21 4.18 -13.02 -6.32
C PHE A 21 3.32 -14.28 -6.10
N ASP A 22 3.73 -15.46 -6.59
CA ASP A 22 2.98 -16.70 -6.33
C ASP A 22 3.05 -17.12 -4.86
N GLY A 23 4.21 -16.95 -4.22
CA GLY A 23 4.39 -17.26 -2.80
C GLY A 23 3.59 -16.34 -1.87
N GLN A 24 3.23 -15.13 -2.33
CA GLN A 24 2.46 -14.18 -1.55
C GLN A 24 1.09 -14.74 -1.13
N GLU A 25 0.40 -15.52 -1.97
CA GLU A 25 -0.91 -16.09 -1.64
C GLU A 25 -0.84 -17.01 -0.39
N GLN A 26 0.24 -17.79 -0.28
CA GLN A 26 0.46 -18.67 0.88
C GLN A 26 0.77 -17.87 2.14
N CYS A 27 1.55 -16.78 2.02
CA CYS A 27 1.84 -15.88 3.13
C CYS A 27 0.56 -15.18 3.63
N LEU A 28 -0.25 -14.65 2.71
CA LEU A 28 -1.50 -13.97 3.05
C LEU A 28 -2.52 -14.88 3.74
N ALA A 29 -2.55 -16.18 3.40
CA ALA A 29 -3.44 -17.15 4.03
C ALA A 29 -3.15 -17.37 5.53
N GLN A 30 -1.94 -17.02 5.99
CA GLN A 30 -1.50 -17.20 7.37
C GLN A 30 -1.58 -15.92 8.20
N LEU A 31 -1.86 -14.77 7.57
CA LEU A 31 -1.93 -13.50 8.29
C LEU A 31 -3.24 -13.39 9.08
N PRO A 32 -3.21 -12.90 10.33
CA PRO A 32 -4.41 -12.53 11.06
C PRO A 32 -5.21 -11.51 10.25
N THR A 33 -6.50 -11.75 10.10
CA THR A 33 -7.43 -10.84 9.42
C THR A 33 -8.04 -9.80 10.36
N ALA A 34 -7.81 -9.95 11.67
CA ALA A 34 -8.23 -8.98 12.67
C ALA A 34 -7.39 -7.70 12.54
N PRO A 35 -8.01 -6.52 12.71
CA PRO A 35 -7.30 -5.25 12.70
C PRO A 35 -6.29 -5.19 13.87
N LEU A 36 -5.32 -4.28 13.74
CA LEU A 36 -4.33 -4.05 14.79
C LEU A 36 -5.00 -3.40 16.00
N ASN A 37 -4.69 -3.89 17.21
CA ASN A 37 -5.17 -3.31 18.47
C ASN A 37 -4.34 -2.08 18.88
N MET A 38 -4.07 -1.17 17.95
CA MET A 38 -3.31 0.06 18.20
C MET A 38 -3.72 1.17 17.23
N PRO A 39 -3.48 2.46 17.55
CA PRO A 39 -3.74 3.55 16.63
C PRO A 39 -2.87 3.42 15.37
N VAL A 40 -3.50 3.35 14.20
CA VAL A 40 -2.81 3.27 12.90
C VAL A 40 -3.27 4.39 11.99
N ARG A 41 -2.31 4.96 11.24
CA ARG A 41 -2.53 5.94 10.18
C ARG A 41 -1.90 5.41 8.90
N VAL A 42 -2.65 5.42 7.80
CA VAL A 42 -2.18 4.91 6.50
C VAL A 42 -2.05 6.08 5.54
N LEU A 43 -0.80 6.44 5.21
CA LEU A 43 -0.50 7.51 4.28
C LEU A 43 -0.26 6.94 2.88
N LEU A 44 -0.88 7.55 1.87
CA LEU A 44 -0.76 7.18 0.47
C LEU A 44 -0.24 8.34 -0.37
N ARG A 45 0.59 8.00 -1.35
CA ARG A 45 1.08 8.94 -2.35
C ARG A 45 -0.05 9.46 -3.25
N THR A 46 0.16 10.62 -3.86
CA THR A 46 -0.74 11.17 -4.89
C THR A 46 -0.09 11.21 -6.27
N ILE A 47 1.24 11.23 -6.34
CA ILE A 47 2.01 11.20 -7.58
C ILE A 47 2.33 9.73 -7.92
N ASP A 48 1.62 9.20 -8.91
CA ASP A 48 1.83 7.84 -9.43
C ASP A 48 2.89 7.83 -10.54
N ASN A 49 4.16 7.93 -10.16
CA ASN A 49 5.31 7.83 -11.07
C ASN A 49 5.65 6.37 -11.47
N SER A 50 4.70 5.43 -11.40
CA SER A 50 4.94 4.03 -11.73
C SER A 50 5.17 3.89 -13.24
N GLY A 51 6.41 4.09 -13.69
CA GLY A 51 6.82 4.11 -15.10
C GLY A 51 6.63 2.81 -15.89
N GLY A 52 6.03 1.76 -15.31
CA GLY A 52 5.90 0.44 -15.94
C GLY A 52 4.49 -0.12 -16.07
N GLY A 53 3.45 0.53 -15.54
CA GLY A 53 2.17 -0.16 -15.28
C GLY A 53 0.92 0.23 -16.07
N GLY A 54 0.92 1.41 -16.70
CA GLY A 54 -0.28 1.96 -17.34
C GLY A 54 -1.45 2.22 -16.38
N ALA A 55 -2.60 2.60 -16.93
CA ALA A 55 -3.79 2.96 -16.14
C ALA A 55 -4.36 1.78 -15.33
N LYS A 56 -4.29 0.55 -15.86
CA LYS A 56 -4.89 -0.62 -15.21
C LYS A 56 -4.15 -1.03 -13.95
N LEU A 57 -2.81 -0.98 -13.92
CA LEU A 57 -2.07 -1.27 -12.69
C LEU A 57 -2.29 -0.19 -11.63
N ARG A 58 -2.46 1.08 -12.02
CA ARG A 58 -2.84 2.14 -11.06
C ARG A 58 -4.20 1.85 -10.44
N GLU A 59 -5.19 1.48 -11.24
CA GLU A 59 -6.52 1.11 -10.73
C GLU A 59 -6.44 -0.04 -9.71
N ILE A 60 -5.68 -1.09 -10.04
CA ILE A 60 -5.48 -2.24 -9.15
C ILE A 60 -4.76 -1.80 -7.85
N ASP A 61 -3.74 -0.94 -7.93
CA ASP A 61 -3.03 -0.41 -6.77
C ASP A 61 -3.98 0.38 -5.85
N HIS A 62 -4.80 1.27 -6.41
CA HIS A 62 -5.79 2.04 -5.65
C HIS A 62 -6.86 1.15 -5.01
N GLN A 63 -7.29 0.08 -5.67
CA GLN A 63 -8.22 -0.90 -5.11
C GLN A 63 -7.58 -1.68 -3.96
N LEU A 64 -6.34 -2.16 -4.15
CA LEU A 64 -5.61 -2.89 -3.11
C LEU A 64 -5.32 -2.02 -1.89
N ALA A 65 -5.10 -0.72 -2.08
CA ALA A 65 -4.88 0.21 -0.98
C ALA A 65 -6.06 0.23 0.03
N GLN A 66 -7.30 0.03 -0.43
CA GLN A 66 -8.48 -0.03 0.45
C GLN A 66 -8.41 -1.18 1.47
N ARG A 67 -7.72 -2.26 1.14
CA ARG A 67 -7.57 -3.42 2.05
C ARG A 67 -6.84 -3.06 3.34
N TRP A 68 -6.03 -2.00 3.33
CA TRP A 68 -5.33 -1.55 4.53
C TRP A 68 -6.30 -1.13 5.65
N LEU A 69 -7.48 -0.60 5.33
CA LEU A 69 -8.47 -0.22 6.35
C LEU A 69 -8.92 -1.45 7.16
N THR A 70 -9.23 -2.55 6.47
CA THR A 70 -9.61 -3.81 7.12
C THR A 70 -8.45 -4.43 7.90
N LEU A 71 -7.24 -4.43 7.32
CA LEU A 71 -6.08 -5.07 7.95
C LEU A 71 -5.54 -4.31 9.17
N THR A 72 -5.73 -2.99 9.22
CA THR A 72 -5.15 -2.15 10.28
C THR A 72 -6.17 -1.59 11.25
N GLY A 73 -7.44 -1.50 10.86
CA GLY A 73 -8.46 -0.78 11.62
C GLY A 73 -8.36 0.75 11.49
N ALA A 74 -7.50 1.28 10.61
CA ALA A 74 -7.43 2.71 10.35
C ALA A 74 -8.78 3.24 9.85
N SER A 75 -9.17 4.44 10.29
CA SER A 75 -10.46 5.03 9.94
C SER A 75 -10.55 5.52 8.50
N ARG A 76 -9.41 5.85 7.88
CA ARG A 76 -9.32 6.33 6.50
C ARG A 76 -7.92 6.16 5.92
N LEU A 77 -7.85 6.19 4.60
CA LEU A 77 -6.61 6.35 3.85
C LEU A 77 -6.32 7.83 3.66
N GLU A 78 -5.10 8.26 3.96
CA GLU A 78 -4.72 9.67 3.91
C GLU A 78 -3.80 9.92 2.73
N ARG A 79 -4.35 10.53 1.69
CA ARG A 79 -3.59 10.91 0.51
C ARG A 79 -2.78 12.17 0.82
N VAL A 80 -1.46 12.09 0.60
CA VAL A 80 -0.53 13.17 0.86
C VAL A 80 -0.23 13.89 -0.46
N ASP A 81 -0.76 15.10 -0.61
CA ASP A 81 -0.61 15.88 -1.83
C ASP A 81 0.86 16.22 -2.12
N GLY A 82 1.24 16.14 -3.38
CA GLY A 82 2.61 16.41 -3.84
C GLY A 82 3.63 15.32 -3.47
N SER A 83 3.19 14.16 -2.99
CA SER A 83 4.08 13.06 -2.62
C SER A 83 4.05 11.91 -3.63
N GLY A 84 5.22 11.38 -3.96
CA GLY A 84 5.44 10.18 -4.74
C GLY A 84 5.79 8.98 -3.85
N HIS A 85 6.61 8.07 -4.37
CA HIS A 85 6.97 6.83 -3.68
C HIS A 85 7.67 7.06 -2.33
N TYR A 86 8.39 8.17 -2.18
CA TYR A 86 9.15 8.51 -0.98
C TYR A 86 8.48 9.67 -0.23
N ILE A 87 7.27 9.43 0.33
CA ILE A 87 6.50 10.44 1.06
C ILE A 87 7.35 11.14 2.14
N GLN A 88 8.23 10.40 2.81
CA GLN A 88 9.14 10.95 3.83
C GLN A 88 10.15 11.97 3.29
N LYS A 89 10.49 11.91 2.00
CA LYS A 89 11.37 12.88 1.33
C LYS A 89 10.57 14.03 0.73
N ASP A 90 9.42 13.71 0.15
CA ASP A 90 8.61 14.68 -0.58
C ASP A 90 7.84 15.61 0.39
N ARG A 91 7.32 15.05 1.49
CA ARG A 91 6.48 15.73 2.50
C ARG A 91 6.90 15.36 3.94
N PRO A 92 8.15 15.67 4.34
CA PRO A 92 8.67 15.34 5.68
C PRO A 92 7.90 16.03 6.81
N ASP A 93 7.32 17.20 6.53
CA ASP A 93 6.44 17.97 7.41
C ASP A 93 5.17 17.17 7.75
N ALA A 94 4.47 16.69 6.73
CA ALA A 94 3.24 15.92 6.87
C ALA A 94 3.48 14.60 7.62
N LEU A 95 4.59 13.92 7.30
CA LEU A 95 4.96 12.69 8.00
C LEU A 95 5.26 12.93 9.48
N SER A 96 6.04 13.97 9.79
CA SER A 96 6.42 14.30 11.18
C SER A 96 5.20 14.65 12.03
N GLU A 97 4.23 15.37 11.46
CA GLU A 97 2.95 15.66 12.10
C GLU A 97 2.18 14.37 12.43
N VAL A 98 2.05 13.46 11.47
CA VAL A 98 1.35 12.18 11.67
C VAL A 98 2.03 11.34 12.75
N ILE A 99 3.38 11.28 12.76
CA ILE A 99 4.14 10.56 13.79
C ILE A 99 3.84 11.14 15.19
N ARG A 100 3.84 12.47 15.33
CA ARG A 100 3.50 13.12 16.61
C ARG A 100 2.08 12.78 17.05
N GLN A 101 1.11 12.82 16.15
CA GLN A 101 -0.29 12.49 16.44
C GLN A 101 -0.45 11.03 16.88
N VAL A 102 0.19 10.08 16.20
CA VAL A 102 0.11 8.66 16.60
C VAL A 102 0.77 8.43 17.95
N SER A 103 1.92 9.08 18.19
CA SER A 103 2.67 8.93 19.45
C SER A 103 1.95 9.54 20.65
N SER A 104 1.09 10.55 20.45
CA SER A 104 0.29 11.15 21.52
C SER A 104 -0.95 10.33 21.89
N HIS A 105 -1.45 9.47 20.99
CA HIS A 105 -2.61 8.60 21.25
C HIS A 105 -2.26 7.30 21.99
N SER A 106 -0.97 7.00 22.14
CA SER A 106 -0.48 5.81 22.85
C SER A 106 -0.19 6.08 24.35
N ARG A 107 -0.69 7.17 24.91
CA ARG A 107 -0.58 7.51 26.35
C ARG A 107 -1.93 7.44 27.03
#